data_AF-A0A2H6GRU9-F1
#
_entry.id   AF-A0A2H6GRU9-F1
#
_cell.length_a   1.000
_cell.length_b   1.000
_cell.length_c   1.000
_cell.angle_alpha   90.00
_cell.angle_beta   90.00
_cell.angle_gamma   90.00
#
_symmetry.space_group_name_H-M   'P 1'
#
loop_
_entity.id
_entity.type
_entity.pdbx_description
1 polymer ?
#
loop_
_entity_poly.entity_id
_entity_poly.type
_entity_poly.pdbx_seq_one_letter_code
_entity_poly.pdbx_strand_id
1 'polypeptide(L)'
;MKNQILKAIQEALAGSRKLKITFKDGTVSYLAYLRGMQRGGIIGISDDDNLIIDAIMDSKKWGRDENRTLTVTLKDSFDSAWFTGRMERALERIEAVK
;
A
#
# COMPACT_ATOMS: atom_id res chain seq x y z
N MET A 1 -3.20 -14.44 -2.46
CA MET A 1 -2.69 -13.07 -2.24
C MET A 1 -1.19 -12.92 -2.52
N LYS A 2 -0.28 -13.65 -1.85
CA LYS A 2 1.18 -13.53 -2.07
C LYS A 2 1.61 -13.49 -3.55
N ASN A 3 1.16 -14.45 -4.36
CA ASN A 3 1.50 -14.49 -5.79
C ASN A 3 0.94 -13.30 -6.58
N GLN A 4 -0.23 -12.77 -6.21
CA GLN A 4 -0.81 -11.58 -6.83
C GLN A 4 0.01 -10.32 -6.49
N ILE A 5 0.49 -10.21 -5.24
CA ILE A 5 1.39 -9.13 -4.81
C ILE A 5 2.68 -9.16 -5.63
N LEU A 6 3.35 -10.32 -5.70
CA LEU A 6 4.60 -10.45 -6.43
C LEU A 6 4.44 -10.11 -7.92
N LYS A 7 3.35 -10.57 -8.54
CA LYS A 7 3.02 -10.25 -9.93
C LYS A 7 2.82 -8.74 -10.14
N ALA A 8 1.98 -8.11 -9.30
CA ALA A 8 1.72 -6.68 -9.41
C ALA A 8 2.98 -5.83 -9.18
N ILE A 9 3.85 -6.24 -8.24
CA ILE A 9 5.16 -5.61 -8.02
C ILE A 9 6.02 -5.70 -9.30
N GLN A 10 6.13 -6.88 -9.91
CA GLN A 10 6.92 -7.05 -11.14
C GLN A 10 6.40 -6.16 -12.28
N GLU A 11 5.08 -6.13 -12.47
CA GLU A 11 4.42 -5.28 -13.47
C GLU A 11 4.66 -3.79 -13.20
N ALA A 12 4.54 -3.35 -11.94
CA ALA A 12 4.80 -1.96 -11.57
C ALA A 12 6.27 -1.59 -11.79
N LEU A 13 7.22 -2.43 -11.37
CA LEU A 13 8.65 -2.18 -11.55
C LEU A 13 9.07 -2.13 -13.03
N ALA A 14 8.38 -2.86 -13.90
CA ALA A 14 8.60 -2.82 -15.35
C ALA A 14 7.96 -1.60 -16.05
N GLY A 15 7.11 -0.84 -15.34
CA GLY A 15 6.34 0.27 -15.90
C GLY A 15 6.34 1.50 -14.99
N SER A 16 5.15 1.94 -14.59
CA SER A 16 4.93 3.20 -13.87
C SER A 16 5.56 3.29 -12.48
N ARG A 17 6.05 2.16 -11.93
CA ARG A 17 6.44 1.98 -10.54
C ARG A 17 5.33 2.30 -9.54
N LYS A 18 4.06 2.31 -9.96
CA LYS A 18 2.91 2.58 -9.08
C LYS A 18 2.07 1.33 -8.87
N LEU A 19 1.67 1.12 -7.63
CA LEU A 19 0.74 0.08 -7.23
C LEU A 19 -0.52 0.73 -6.68
N LYS A 20 -1.67 0.24 -7.10
CA LYS A 20 -2.95 0.51 -6.45
C LYS A 20 -3.26 -0.66 -5.52
N ILE A 21 -3.39 -0.36 -4.23
CA ILE A 21 -3.62 -1.35 -3.17
C ILE A 21 -4.97 -1.09 -2.54
N THR A 22 -5.73 -2.14 -2.29
CA THR A 22 -6.99 -2.09 -1.53
C THR A 22 -6.86 -2.96 -0.29
N PHE A 23 -7.04 -2.37 0.88
CA PHE A 23 -7.00 -3.06 2.17
C PHE A 23 -8.32 -3.76 2.48
N LYS A 24 -8.26 -4.91 3.17
CA LYS A 24 -9.44 -5.57 3.72
C LYS A 24 -10.06 -4.70 4.82
N ASP A 25 -11.38 -4.79 4.94
CA ASP A 25 -12.06 -4.21 6.11
C ASP A 25 -11.49 -4.82 7.41
N GLY A 26 -11.33 -3.97 8.44
CA GLY A 26 -10.70 -4.35 9.72
C GLY A 26 -9.15 -4.35 9.77
N THR A 27 -8.45 -4.01 8.68
CA THR A 27 -6.96 -4.05 8.66
C THR A 27 -6.27 -2.68 8.86
N VAL A 28 -6.94 -1.72 9.51
CA VAL A 28 -6.43 -0.35 9.75
C VAL A 28 -5.03 -0.35 10.39
N SER A 29 -4.73 -1.29 11.29
CA SER A 29 -3.42 -1.38 11.95
C SER A 29 -2.25 -1.58 10.98
N TYR A 30 -2.50 -2.10 9.77
CA TYR A 30 -1.45 -2.31 8.77
C TYR A 30 -1.00 -1.01 8.09
N LEU A 31 -1.73 0.10 8.22
CA LEU A 31 -1.28 1.41 7.77
C LEU A 31 0.00 1.86 8.48
N ALA A 32 0.26 1.38 9.71
CA ALA A 32 1.52 1.65 10.41
C ALA A 32 2.73 1.07 9.67
N TYR A 33 2.60 -0.10 9.02
CA TYR A 33 3.68 -0.65 8.20
C TYR A 33 3.87 0.18 6.93
N LEU A 34 2.79 0.64 6.31
CA LEU A 34 2.84 1.53 5.15
C LEU A 34 3.58 2.84 5.48
N ARG A 35 3.26 3.45 6.63
CA ARG A 35 3.97 4.62 7.18
C ARG A 35 5.44 4.32 7.45
N GLY A 36 5.76 3.16 8.02
CA GLY A 36 7.14 2.73 8.22
C GLY A 36 7.94 2.62 6.92
N MET A 37 7.35 2.01 5.88
CA MET A 37 7.95 1.91 4.54
C MET A 37 8.14 3.29 3.90
N GLN A 38 7.16 4.18 4.04
CA GLN A 38 7.27 5.55 3.51
C GLN A 38 8.39 6.33 4.19
N ARG A 39 8.45 6.31 5.53
CA ARG A 39 9.50 6.98 6.32
C ARG A 39 10.89 6.39 6.04
N GLY A 40 10.96 5.09 5.76
CA GLY A 40 12.19 4.42 5.31
C GLY A 40 12.57 4.70 3.86
N GLY A 41 11.80 5.50 3.13
CA GLY A 41 12.07 5.84 1.73
C GLY A 41 11.86 4.69 0.75
N ILE A 42 11.13 3.64 1.15
CA ILE A 42 10.92 2.40 0.38
C ILE A 42 9.71 2.54 -0.55
N ILE A 43 8.72 3.33 -0.15
CA ILE A 43 7.58 3.72 -0.97
C ILE A 43 7.33 5.24 -0.88
N GLY A 44 6.67 5.79 -1.89
CA GLY A 44 6.07 7.12 -1.86
C GLY A 44 4.55 7.04 -1.80
N ILE A 45 3.95 8.03 -1.17
CA ILE A 45 2.49 8.21 -1.02
C ILE A 45 2.21 9.70 -1.27
N SER A 46 1.15 10.02 -2.01
CA SER A 46 0.77 11.42 -2.25
C SER A 46 0.35 12.13 -0.96
N ASP A 47 0.39 13.46 -0.96
CA ASP A 47 -0.03 14.24 0.21
C ASP A 47 -1.52 14.03 0.54
N ASP A 48 -2.37 13.91 -0.48
CA ASP A 48 -3.79 13.59 -0.29
C ASP A 48 -4.00 12.21 0.36
N ASP A 49 -3.30 11.16 -0.13
CA ASP A 49 -3.38 9.83 0.46
C ASP A 49 -2.79 9.81 1.88
N ASN A 50 -1.79 10.65 2.17
CA ASN A 50 -1.25 10.81 3.53
C ASN A 50 -2.31 11.38 4.50
N LEU A 51 -3.07 12.39 4.08
CA LEU A 51 -4.15 12.97 4.89
C LEU A 51 -5.24 11.93 5.17
N ILE A 52 -5.58 11.11 4.17
CA ILE A 52 -6.55 10.01 4.32
C ILE A 52 -6.02 8.97 5.31
N ILE A 53 -4.76 8.55 5.18
CA ILE A 53 -4.12 7.61 6.10
C ILE A 53 -4.15 8.13 7.54
N ASP A 54 -3.81 9.41 7.76
CA ASP A 54 -3.81 10.00 9.10
C ASP A 54 -5.22 10.01 9.70
N ALA A 55 -6.22 10.44 8.93
CA ALA A 55 -7.61 10.42 9.38
C ALA A 55 -8.10 9.00 9.75
N ILE A 56 -7.71 7.97 8.98
CA ILE A 56 -8.05 6.57 9.29
C ILE A 56 -7.30 6.09 10.53
N MET A 57 -6.01 6.41 10.64
CA MET A 57 -5.19 6.00 11.77
C MET A 57 -5.63 6.64 13.08
N ASP A 58 -6.12 7.87 13.06
CA ASP A 58 -6.62 8.58 14.23
C ASP A 58 -8.01 8.09 14.63
N SER A 59 -8.92 7.95 13.66
CA SER A 59 -10.29 7.49 13.91
C SER A 59 -10.43 5.99 14.13
N LYS A 60 -9.38 5.21 13.76
CA LYS A 60 -9.37 3.74 13.70
C LYS A 60 -10.48 3.15 12.81
N LYS A 61 -11.01 3.94 11.89
CA LYS A 61 -12.11 3.54 10.99
C LYS A 61 -11.77 3.94 9.57
N TRP A 62 -12.05 3.04 8.62
CA TRP A 62 -11.91 3.34 7.20
C TRP A 62 -12.88 4.44 6.75
N GLY A 63 -14.03 4.56 7.41
CA GLY A 63 -15.08 5.50 7.03
C GLY A 63 -15.83 5.00 5.79
N ARG A 64 -15.31 5.30 4.60
CA ARG A 64 -15.87 4.85 3.32
C ARG A 64 -14.98 3.78 2.68
N ASP A 65 -15.57 2.92 1.86
CA ASP A 65 -14.84 1.87 1.15
C ASP A 65 -13.76 2.41 0.21
N GLU A 66 -13.97 3.58 -0.38
CA GLU A 66 -12.98 4.23 -1.25
C GLU A 66 -11.66 4.53 -0.52
N ASN A 67 -11.72 4.85 0.78
CA ASN A 67 -10.55 5.16 1.60
C ASN A 67 -9.66 3.93 1.87
N ARG A 68 -10.17 2.71 1.60
CA ARG A 68 -9.37 1.49 1.69
C ARG A 68 -8.43 1.33 0.50
N THR A 69 -8.57 2.15 -0.54
CA THR A 69 -7.76 2.06 -1.76
C THR A 69 -6.80 3.23 -1.84
N LEU A 70 -5.50 2.93 -1.98
CA LEU A 70 -4.43 3.91 -2.03
C LEU A 70 -3.49 3.64 -3.20
N THR A 71 -2.80 4.67 -3.69
CA THR A 71 -1.76 4.50 -4.70
C THR A 71 -0.39 4.72 -4.08
N VAL A 72 0.47 3.71 -4.14
CA VAL A 72 1.85 3.81 -3.67
C VAL A 72 2.84 3.79 -4.82
N THR A 73 3.92 4.55 -4.70
CA THR A 73 5.02 4.57 -5.68
C THR A 73 6.21 3.79 -5.14
N LEU A 74 6.71 2.81 -5.88
CA LEU A 74 7.88 2.00 -5.52
C LEU A 74 9.17 2.82 -5.75
N LYS A 75 9.94 3.03 -4.67
CA LYS A 75 11.23 3.74 -4.73
C LYS A 75 12.34 2.79 -5.15
N ASP A 76 13.54 3.30 -5.39
CA ASP A 76 14.67 2.47 -5.85
C ASP A 76 15.15 1.50 -4.77
N SER A 77 14.99 1.88 -3.50
CA SER A 77 15.23 1.06 -2.32
C SER A 77 14.10 0.07 -2.00
N PHE A 78 13.13 -0.12 -2.92
CA PHE A 78 11.97 -0.97 -2.66
C PHE A 78 12.36 -2.44 -2.39
N ASP A 79 11.97 -2.95 -1.22
CA ASP A 79 12.13 -4.35 -0.84
C ASP A 79 10.82 -5.12 -1.02
N SER A 80 10.76 -5.93 -2.08
CA SER A 80 9.61 -6.77 -2.42
C SER A 80 9.31 -7.82 -1.36
N ALA A 81 10.33 -8.42 -0.73
CA ALA A 81 10.14 -9.47 0.26
C ALA A 81 9.53 -8.88 1.55
N TRP A 82 10.04 -7.72 1.98
CA TRP A 82 9.51 -7.02 3.14
C TRP A 82 8.08 -6.53 2.90
N PHE A 83 7.81 -5.90 1.74
CA PHE A 83 6.46 -5.46 1.38
C PHE A 83 5.47 -6.64 1.37
N THR A 84 5.83 -7.72 0.67
CA THR A 84 4.97 -8.89 0.53
C THR A 84 4.68 -9.54 1.88
N GLY A 85 5.71 -9.75 2.71
CA GLY A 85 5.55 -10.39 4.02
C GLY A 85 4.69 -9.60 5.01
N ARG A 86 4.65 -8.26 4.90
CA ARG A 86 3.80 -7.42 5.75
C ARG A 86 2.39 -7.24 5.20
N MET A 87 2.25 -7.14 3.88
CA MET A 87 0.97 -6.77 3.25
C MET A 87 0.09 -7.96 2.87
N GLU A 88 0.63 -9.19 2.77
CA GLU A 88 -0.13 -10.35 2.30
C GLU A 88 -1.44 -10.63 3.07
N ARG A 89 -1.48 -10.31 4.36
CA ARG A 89 -2.66 -10.53 5.20
C ARG A 89 -3.64 -9.36 5.15
N ALA A 90 -3.14 -8.17 4.83
CA ALA A 90 -3.87 -6.91 4.87
C ALA A 90 -4.64 -6.61 3.58
N LEU A 91 -4.10 -7.01 2.43
CA LEU A 91 -4.65 -6.62 1.14
C LEU A 91 -5.81 -7.51 0.70
N GLU A 92 -6.86 -6.88 0.21
CA GLU A 92 -7.97 -7.47 -0.51
C GLU A 92 -7.65 -7.55 -2.01
N ARG A 93 -7.07 -6.48 -2.56
CA ARG A 93 -6.69 -6.37 -3.98
C ARG A 93 -5.38 -5.58 -4.13
N ILE A 94 -4.64 -5.89 -5.18
CA ILE A 94 -3.44 -5.16 -5.60
C ILE A 94 -3.30 -5.25 -7.11
N GLU A 95 -2.93 -4.14 -7.74
CA GLU A 95 -2.71 -4.06 -9.19
C GLU A 95 -1.64 -3.02 -9.52
N ALA A 96 -0.87 -3.26 -10.58
CA ALA A 96 0.03 -2.25 -11.14
C ALA A 96 -0.79 -1.18 -11.88
N VAL A 97 -0.46 0.09 -11.66
CA VAL A 97 -1.03 1.20 -12.43
C VAL A 97 -0.30 1.25 -13.77
N LYS A 98 -1.04 1.30 -14.87
CA LYS A 98 -0.46 1.39 -16.23
C LYS A 98 -0.13 2.82 -16.61
#